data_AF-M4STS1-F1
#
_entry.id   AF-M4STS1-F1
#
_cell.length_a   1.000
_cell.length_b   1.000
_cell.length_c   1.000
_cell.angle_alpha   90.00
_cell.angle_beta   90.00
_cell.angle_gamma   90.00
#
_symmetry.space_group_name_H-M   'P 1'
#
loop_
_entity.id
_entity.type
_entity.pdbx_description
1 polymer ?
#
loop_
_entity_poly.entity_id
_entity_poly.type
_entity_poly.pdbx_seq_one_letter_code
_entity_poly.pdbx_strand_id
1 'polypeptide(L)'
;TLMDDKQEQQRKNTRTKRRDQIQEQHTGATKYYGNHWQRWTRVANLDSNSDEAKSLKEWAKQRNNPEVKKQIAHLLNEALALKQATAAETDKLKAATITDLQTKALHGDAGASAQISFTESTRENFCGQGQTAGAQPGTGVKEGLYHVLLCLCAGEATDTGAGQGCCDTCNGQPNNGAWNQNTNGTPRAEFLAAKCPPYMVPVSPTRAELSSRLAAFAARANQHKGSGKAATYTMGTVGGTGADGCTGKVGQTDHGRCARFSEAQILGGDASLKWRTKLEQAATAWEARQDALNKLEAVASKLQLINTSAASLLYTESAHIAQQQPKTGTQTQA
;
A
#
# COMPACT_ATOMS: atom_id res chain seq x y z
N THR A 1 16.80 10.83 36.96
CA THR A 1 15.50 11.26 36.38
C THR A 1 15.07 12.58 36.98
N LEU A 2 14.18 13.33 36.33
CA LEU A 2 13.59 14.58 36.85
C LEU A 2 12.48 14.38 37.90
N MET A 3 12.16 13.12 38.24
CA MET A 3 11.20 12.78 39.30
C MET A 3 11.65 13.34 40.65
N ASP A 4 10.69 13.75 41.46
CA ASP A 4 10.94 14.06 42.87
C ASP A 4 11.07 12.77 43.71
N ASP A 5 11.56 12.91 44.94
CA ASP A 5 11.84 11.78 45.84
C ASP A 5 10.56 11.00 46.21
N LYS A 6 9.39 11.67 46.27
CA LYS A 6 8.10 11.00 46.52
C LYS A 6 7.69 10.13 45.33
N GLN A 7 7.81 10.66 44.12
CA GLN A 7 7.54 9.93 42.87
C GLN A 7 8.50 8.75 42.70
N GLU A 8 9.77 8.92 43.03
CA GLU A 8 10.76 7.85 42.98
C GLU A 8 10.49 6.77 44.03
N GLN A 9 10.09 7.15 45.25
CA GLN A 9 9.70 6.20 46.29
C GLN A 9 8.43 5.44 45.92
N GLN A 10 7.44 6.12 45.35
CA GLN A 10 6.20 5.51 44.89
C GLN A 10 6.46 4.52 43.74
N ARG A 11 7.37 4.86 42.81
CA ARG A 11 7.85 3.97 41.75
C ARG A 11 8.55 2.71 42.31
N LYS A 12 9.38 2.85 43.35
CA LYS A 12 10.06 1.72 43.99
C LYS A 12 9.05 0.78 44.66
N ASN A 13 8.04 1.33 45.32
CA ASN A 13 7.01 0.57 46.04
C ASN A 13 6.05 -0.21 45.14
N THR A 14 5.96 0.12 43.85
CA THR A 14 5.07 -0.54 42.88
C THR A 14 5.79 -1.44 41.87
N ARG A 15 7.12 -1.55 41.95
CA ARG A 15 7.98 -2.29 40.98
C ARG A 15 7.62 -3.78 40.83
N THR A 16 6.99 -4.40 41.82
CA THR A 16 6.63 -5.82 41.86
C THR A 16 5.15 -6.11 41.57
N LYS A 17 4.30 -5.09 41.34
CA LYS A 17 2.85 -5.27 41.16
C LYS A 17 2.48 -5.57 39.69
N ARG A 18 1.35 -6.25 39.47
CA ARG A 18 0.79 -6.51 38.12
C ARG A 18 0.26 -5.22 37.48
N ARG A 19 0.33 -5.12 36.14
CA ARG A 19 -0.03 -3.93 35.35
C ARG A 19 -1.41 -3.36 35.70
N ASP A 20 -2.38 -4.25 35.81
CA ASP A 20 -3.80 -3.89 35.94
C ASP A 20 -4.06 -3.24 37.31
N GLN A 21 -3.39 -3.73 38.36
CA GLN A 21 -3.40 -3.16 39.71
C GLN A 21 -2.72 -1.78 39.79
N ILE A 22 -1.73 -1.52 38.94
CA ILE A 22 -1.02 -0.23 38.90
C ILE A 22 -1.84 0.81 38.13
N GLN A 23 -2.51 0.40 37.05
CA GLN A 23 -3.32 1.28 36.24
C GLN A 23 -4.58 1.75 36.99
N GLU A 24 -5.18 0.88 37.81
CA GLU A 24 -6.29 1.22 38.71
C GLU A 24 -5.89 2.11 39.90
N GLN A 25 -4.65 1.97 40.41
CA GLN A 25 -4.12 2.79 41.52
C GLN A 25 -3.80 4.25 41.11
N HIS A 26 -3.63 4.52 39.82
CA HIS A 26 -3.27 5.84 39.31
C HIS A 26 -4.46 6.55 38.64
N THR A 27 -5.17 7.38 39.40
CA THR A 27 -6.27 8.23 38.91
C THR A 27 -5.90 9.72 38.92
N GLY A 28 -6.72 10.55 38.28
CA GLY A 28 -6.52 12.01 38.20
C GLY A 28 -5.16 12.40 37.61
N ALA A 29 -4.43 13.29 38.29
CA ALA A 29 -3.12 13.80 37.86
C ALA A 29 -2.02 12.72 37.75
N THR A 30 -2.18 11.55 38.38
CA THR A 30 -1.19 10.47 38.32
C THR A 30 -1.48 9.43 37.25
N LYS A 31 -2.60 9.53 36.53
CA LYS A 31 -3.01 8.58 35.46
C LYS A 31 -1.95 8.39 34.37
N TYR A 32 -1.15 9.43 34.12
CA TYR A 32 0.02 9.36 33.23
C TYR A 32 1.01 8.27 33.63
N TYR A 33 1.27 8.09 34.94
CA TYR A 33 2.18 7.06 35.45
C TYR A 33 1.65 5.65 35.21
N GLY A 34 0.34 5.43 35.43
CA GLY A 34 -0.31 4.16 35.13
C GLY A 34 -0.25 3.80 33.63
N ASN A 35 -0.58 4.76 32.76
CA ASN A 35 -0.62 4.55 31.31
C ASN A 35 0.77 4.29 30.67
N HIS A 36 1.85 4.70 31.34
CA HIS A 36 3.21 4.55 30.83
C HIS A 36 4.10 3.65 31.70
N TRP A 37 3.50 2.87 32.62
CA TRP A 37 4.21 2.03 33.58
C TRP A 37 5.32 1.15 32.99
N GLN A 38 5.08 0.53 31.84
CA GLN A 38 6.10 -0.30 31.17
C GLN A 38 7.35 0.51 30.79
N ARG A 39 7.20 1.76 30.33
CA ARG A 39 8.34 2.64 30.02
C ARG A 39 9.11 2.97 31.29
N TRP A 40 8.41 3.26 32.38
CA TRP A 40 9.04 3.53 33.68
C TRP A 40 9.80 2.32 34.22
N THR A 41 9.23 1.12 34.09
CA THR A 41 9.85 -0.14 34.50
C THR A 41 11.10 -0.42 33.66
N ARG A 42 11.03 -0.23 32.34
CA ARG A 42 12.19 -0.36 31.44
C ARG A 42 13.32 0.58 31.86
N VAL A 43 13.02 1.85 32.10
CA VAL A 43 14.00 2.85 32.53
C VAL A 43 14.63 2.48 33.89
N ALA A 44 13.83 1.95 34.82
CA ALA A 44 14.34 1.50 36.12
C ALA A 44 15.23 0.25 36.05
N ASN A 45 15.15 -0.51 34.96
CA ASN A 45 15.93 -1.72 34.70
C ASN A 45 17.10 -1.48 33.73
N LEU A 46 17.40 -0.23 33.38
CA LEU A 46 18.55 0.07 32.52
C LEU A 46 19.85 -0.33 33.22
N ASP A 47 20.77 -0.91 32.43
CA ASP A 47 22.15 -1.10 32.85
C ASP A 47 22.75 0.27 33.20
N SER A 48 23.35 0.38 34.38
CA SER A 48 23.93 1.62 34.91
C SER A 48 25.06 2.19 34.05
N ASN A 49 25.67 1.37 33.19
CA ASN A 49 26.71 1.73 32.23
C ASN A 49 26.18 2.08 30.84
N SER A 50 24.89 1.84 30.56
CA SER A 50 24.28 2.22 29.29
C SER A 50 24.30 3.73 29.09
N ASP A 51 24.45 4.17 27.84
CA ASP A 51 24.47 5.60 27.50
C ASP A 51 23.18 6.31 27.89
N GLU A 52 22.06 5.58 27.83
CA GLU A 52 20.76 6.09 28.29
C GLU A 52 20.74 6.29 29.81
N ALA A 53 21.27 5.36 30.61
CA ALA A 53 21.36 5.53 32.06
C ALA A 53 22.30 6.68 32.44
N LYS A 54 23.41 6.86 31.71
CA LYS A 54 24.32 8.01 31.88
C LYS A 54 23.61 9.34 31.57
N SER A 55 22.89 9.43 30.46
CA SER A 55 22.11 10.62 30.10
C SER A 55 21.06 10.94 31.17
N LEU A 56 20.35 9.94 31.69
CA LEU A 56 19.35 10.13 32.75
C LEU A 56 19.95 10.58 34.11
N LYS A 57 21.23 10.28 34.37
CA LYS A 57 21.97 10.82 35.52
C LYS A 57 22.28 12.31 35.34
N GLU A 58 22.66 12.74 34.13
CA GLU A 58 22.84 14.16 33.82
C GLU A 58 21.54 14.95 34.04
N TRP A 59 20.41 14.41 33.55
CA TRP A 59 19.08 14.97 33.83
C TRP A 59 18.70 14.99 35.32
N ALA A 60 19.22 14.05 36.13
CA ALA A 60 18.94 14.03 37.57
C ALA A 60 19.54 15.25 38.29
N LYS A 61 20.60 15.85 37.76
CA LYS A 61 21.20 17.09 38.29
C LYS A 61 20.21 18.25 38.25
N GLN A 62 19.29 18.25 37.29
CA GLN A 62 18.26 19.28 37.11
C GLN A 62 16.95 18.99 37.88
N ARG A 63 16.91 17.96 38.75
CA ARG A 63 15.68 17.54 39.45
C ARG A 63 15.06 18.60 40.35
N ASN A 64 15.79 19.64 40.73
CA ASN A 64 15.30 20.73 41.58
C ASN A 64 14.98 22.00 40.79
N ASN A 65 15.15 22.00 39.47
CA ASN A 65 14.84 23.16 38.63
C ASN A 65 13.37 23.10 38.14
N PRO A 66 12.48 23.99 38.62
CA PRO A 66 11.08 23.98 38.22
C PRO A 66 10.86 24.40 36.76
N GLU A 67 11.71 25.27 36.20
CA GLU A 67 11.57 25.72 34.82
C GLU A 67 12.00 24.65 33.82
N VAL A 68 13.09 23.94 34.07
CA VAL A 68 13.46 22.76 33.26
C VAL A 68 12.35 21.72 33.28
N LYS A 69 11.76 21.45 34.45
CA LYS A 69 10.63 20.52 34.55
C LYS A 69 9.45 20.97 33.69
N LYS A 70 9.10 22.26 33.73
CA LYS A 70 7.99 22.83 32.96
C LYS A 70 8.24 22.74 31.46
N GLN A 71 9.44 23.09 31.02
CA GLN A 71 9.82 23.03 29.59
C GLN A 71 9.86 21.60 29.08
N ILE A 72 10.43 20.66 29.83
CA ILE A 72 10.44 19.23 29.46
C ILE A 72 9.03 18.65 29.45
N ALA A 73 8.17 19.03 30.40
CA ALA A 73 6.77 18.61 30.39
C ALA A 73 6.03 19.13 29.15
N HIS A 74 6.28 20.37 28.74
CA HIS A 74 5.71 20.94 27.53
C HIS A 74 6.18 20.18 26.27
N LEU A 75 7.49 19.99 26.10
CA LEU A 75 8.08 19.24 24.99
C LEU A 75 7.56 17.79 24.91
N LEU A 76 7.40 17.13 26.07
CA LEU A 76 6.85 15.79 26.15
C LEU A 76 5.37 15.74 25.73
N ASN A 77 4.58 16.73 26.12
CA ASN A 77 3.18 16.83 25.71
C ASN A 77 3.05 17.02 24.19
N GLU A 78 3.89 17.87 23.59
CA GLU A 78 3.94 18.02 22.13
C GLU A 78 4.31 16.71 21.43
N ALA A 79 5.34 16.01 21.93
CA ALA A 79 5.75 14.72 21.37
C ALA A 79 4.64 13.65 21.47
N LEU A 80 3.90 13.62 22.58
CA LEU A 80 2.77 12.71 22.77
C LEU A 80 1.60 13.04 21.84
N ALA A 81 1.29 14.32 21.66
CA ALA A 81 0.26 14.76 20.73
C ALA A 81 0.62 14.39 19.28
N LEU A 82 1.88 14.58 18.88
CA LEU A 82 2.40 14.14 17.57
C LEU A 82 2.29 12.62 17.39
N LYS A 83 2.62 11.83 18.42
CA LYS A 83 2.47 10.37 18.39
C LYS A 83 1.00 9.95 18.25
N GLN A 84 0.09 10.59 18.95
CA GLN A 84 -1.35 10.28 18.85
C GLN A 84 -1.90 10.63 17.46
N ALA A 85 -1.50 11.77 16.91
CA ALA A 85 -1.91 12.22 15.58
C ALA A 85 -1.44 11.31 14.44
N THR A 86 -0.40 10.48 14.66
CA THR A 86 0.22 9.63 13.64
C THR A 86 -0.21 8.15 13.68
N ALA A 87 -1.04 7.75 14.66
CA ALA A 87 -1.52 6.38 14.76
C ALA A 87 -2.28 5.94 13.50
N ALA A 88 -3.22 6.77 13.02
CA ALA A 88 -3.99 6.50 11.82
C ALA A 88 -3.14 6.52 10.53
N GLU A 89 -2.07 7.32 10.49
CA GLU A 89 -1.15 7.36 9.33
C GLU A 89 -0.27 6.10 9.27
N THR A 90 0.10 5.54 10.43
CA THR A 90 0.85 4.28 10.50
C THR A 90 0.05 3.11 9.93
N ASP A 91 -1.27 3.08 10.14
CA ASP A 91 -2.13 2.04 9.59
C ASP A 91 -2.21 2.09 8.05
N LYS A 92 -2.15 3.30 7.45
CA LYS A 92 -2.13 3.48 6.00
C LYS A 92 -0.84 3.02 5.34
N LEU A 93 0.23 2.81 6.10
CA LEU A 93 1.49 2.28 5.55
C LEU A 93 1.40 0.80 5.16
N LYS A 94 0.37 0.08 5.61
CA LYS A 94 0.19 -1.36 5.32
C LYS A 94 -0.03 -1.58 3.83
N ALA A 95 0.98 -2.13 3.14
CA ALA A 95 0.93 -2.43 1.71
C ALA A 95 -0.03 -3.59 1.34
N ALA A 96 -0.50 -4.35 2.34
CA ALA A 96 -1.39 -5.50 2.14
C ALA A 96 -2.66 -5.12 1.38
N THR A 97 -3.27 -3.96 1.67
CA THR A 97 -4.48 -3.48 0.98
C THR A 97 -4.23 -3.22 -0.50
N ILE A 98 -3.10 -2.58 -0.85
CA ILE A 98 -2.75 -2.28 -2.25
C ILE A 98 -2.51 -3.59 -3.01
N THR A 99 -1.77 -4.51 -2.41
CA THR A 99 -1.44 -5.82 -3.03
C THR A 99 -2.70 -6.66 -3.24
N ASP A 100 -3.60 -6.71 -2.26
CA ASP A 100 -4.89 -7.41 -2.37
C ASP A 100 -5.76 -6.82 -3.50
N LEU A 101 -5.87 -5.49 -3.57
CA LEU A 101 -6.64 -4.81 -4.63
C LEU A 101 -6.05 -5.08 -6.02
N GLN A 102 -4.73 -5.02 -6.18
CA GLN A 102 -4.04 -5.35 -7.44
C GLN A 102 -4.22 -6.83 -7.81
N THR A 103 -4.12 -7.73 -6.83
CA THR A 103 -4.37 -9.17 -7.03
C THR A 103 -5.79 -9.40 -7.51
N LYS A 104 -6.79 -8.74 -6.90
CA LYS A 104 -8.18 -8.82 -7.33
C LYS A 104 -8.42 -8.19 -8.70
N ALA A 105 -7.69 -7.14 -9.06
CA ALA A 105 -7.76 -6.58 -10.40
C ALA A 105 -7.25 -7.56 -11.48
N LEU A 106 -6.24 -8.37 -11.15
CA LEU A 106 -5.69 -9.37 -12.06
C LEU A 106 -6.59 -10.61 -12.15
N HIS A 107 -6.90 -11.21 -11.00
CA HIS A 107 -7.56 -12.52 -10.91
C HIS A 107 -9.09 -12.45 -10.80
N GLY A 108 -9.68 -11.29 -10.49
CA GLY A 108 -11.09 -11.14 -10.10
C GLY A 108 -11.29 -11.10 -8.58
N ASP A 109 -12.53 -10.91 -8.13
CA ASP A 109 -12.85 -10.63 -6.71
C ASP A 109 -12.38 -11.72 -5.73
N ALA A 110 -12.33 -12.97 -6.18
CA ALA A 110 -11.86 -14.12 -5.41
C ALA A 110 -10.32 -14.19 -5.29
N GLY A 111 -9.59 -13.28 -5.93
CA GLY A 111 -8.13 -13.14 -5.81
C GLY A 111 -7.35 -14.33 -6.37
N ALA A 112 -6.09 -14.48 -5.92
CA ALA A 112 -5.15 -15.47 -6.46
C ALA A 112 -5.59 -16.94 -6.27
N SER A 113 -6.50 -17.22 -5.34
CA SER A 113 -7.03 -18.57 -5.12
C SER A 113 -8.05 -19.02 -6.18
N ALA A 114 -8.53 -18.11 -7.03
CA ALA A 114 -9.53 -18.43 -8.04
C ALA A 114 -8.92 -19.07 -9.29
N GLN A 115 -9.60 -20.10 -9.81
CA GLN A 115 -9.33 -20.63 -11.14
C GLN A 115 -10.04 -19.78 -12.18
N ILE A 116 -9.35 -19.44 -13.25
CA ILE A 116 -9.94 -18.73 -14.38
C ILE A 116 -10.36 -19.77 -15.41
N SER A 117 -11.63 -20.13 -15.44
CA SER A 117 -12.22 -21.03 -16.43
C SER A 117 -13.53 -20.47 -16.92
N PHE A 118 -13.86 -20.71 -18.17
CA PHE A 118 -15.20 -20.47 -18.68
C PHE A 118 -16.03 -21.74 -18.55
N THR A 119 -17.20 -21.61 -17.93
CA THR A 119 -18.20 -22.68 -17.79
C THR A 119 -19.22 -22.62 -18.93
N GLU A 120 -19.29 -21.49 -19.63
CA GLU A 120 -20.06 -21.30 -20.83
C GLU A 120 -19.63 -22.31 -21.91
N SER A 121 -20.56 -22.71 -22.79
CA SER A 121 -20.27 -23.71 -23.82
C SER A 121 -19.16 -23.30 -24.79
N THR A 122 -18.88 -22.00 -24.94
CA THR A 122 -17.95 -21.49 -25.93
C THR A 122 -17.14 -20.29 -25.43
N ARG A 123 -15.95 -20.11 -26.04
CA ARG A 123 -14.99 -19.06 -25.65
C ARG A 123 -15.48 -17.66 -26.01
N GLU A 124 -16.23 -17.51 -27.09
CA GLU A 124 -16.83 -16.24 -27.48
C GLU A 124 -17.91 -15.76 -26.49
N ASN A 125 -18.58 -16.63 -25.73
CA ASN A 125 -19.42 -16.17 -24.63
C ASN A 125 -18.60 -15.50 -23.52
N PHE A 126 -17.42 -16.07 -23.23
CA PHE A 126 -16.51 -15.54 -22.22
C PHE A 126 -15.76 -14.29 -22.69
N CYS A 127 -15.31 -14.28 -23.94
CA CYS A 127 -14.44 -13.24 -24.50
C CYS A 127 -15.17 -12.19 -25.34
N GLY A 128 -16.39 -12.45 -25.81
CA GLY A 128 -17.14 -11.53 -26.66
C GLY A 128 -17.77 -12.19 -27.87
N GLN A 129 -19.09 -12.09 -27.99
CA GLN A 129 -19.85 -12.66 -29.09
C GLN A 129 -19.75 -11.78 -30.35
N GLY A 130 -19.79 -12.43 -31.51
CA GLY A 130 -19.83 -11.76 -32.81
C GLY A 130 -21.23 -11.31 -33.22
N GLN A 131 -21.35 -10.75 -34.42
CA GLN A 131 -22.62 -10.18 -34.89
C GLN A 131 -23.76 -11.18 -35.00
N THR A 132 -23.47 -12.44 -35.37
CA THR A 132 -24.50 -13.50 -35.50
C THR A 132 -25.23 -13.76 -34.18
N ALA A 133 -24.55 -13.54 -33.05
CA ALA A 133 -25.10 -13.68 -31.71
C ALA A 133 -25.46 -12.32 -31.06
N GLY A 134 -25.65 -11.27 -31.87
CA GLY A 134 -26.06 -9.95 -31.37
C GLY A 134 -24.93 -9.13 -30.73
N ALA A 135 -23.67 -9.50 -30.99
CA ALA A 135 -22.49 -8.72 -30.65
C ALA A 135 -22.35 -8.37 -29.15
N GLN A 136 -22.62 -9.33 -28.26
CA GLN A 136 -22.59 -9.13 -26.82
C GLN A 136 -21.17 -9.06 -26.23
N PRO A 137 -20.96 -8.27 -25.16
CA PRO A 137 -19.69 -8.26 -24.43
C PRO A 137 -19.42 -9.63 -23.78
N GLY A 138 -18.14 -9.95 -23.60
CA GLY A 138 -17.74 -11.19 -22.94
C GLY A 138 -18.08 -11.18 -21.44
N THR A 139 -18.50 -12.31 -20.89
CA THR A 139 -18.76 -12.43 -19.45
C THR A 139 -17.47 -12.31 -18.63
N GLY A 140 -16.34 -12.77 -19.15
CA GLY A 140 -15.05 -12.79 -18.46
C GLY A 140 -14.30 -11.45 -18.49
N VAL A 141 -14.51 -10.62 -19.52
CA VAL A 141 -13.71 -9.39 -19.73
C VAL A 141 -13.88 -8.34 -18.63
N LYS A 142 -14.96 -8.44 -17.86
CA LYS A 142 -15.26 -7.55 -16.74
C LYS A 142 -14.69 -8.01 -15.40
N GLU A 143 -14.31 -9.29 -15.30
CA GLU A 143 -13.95 -9.92 -14.03
C GLU A 143 -12.51 -9.59 -13.61
N GLY A 144 -11.53 -9.78 -14.51
CA GLY A 144 -10.12 -9.58 -14.20
C GLY A 144 -9.26 -9.33 -15.44
N LEU A 145 -8.12 -8.67 -15.28
CA LEU A 145 -7.18 -8.43 -16.39
C LEU A 145 -6.59 -9.73 -16.95
N TYR A 146 -6.43 -10.78 -16.13
CA TYR A 146 -6.01 -12.09 -16.63
C TYR A 146 -7.06 -12.75 -17.52
N HIS A 147 -8.35 -12.46 -17.30
CA HIS A 147 -9.42 -12.95 -18.18
C HIS A 147 -9.30 -12.29 -19.56
N VAL A 148 -9.09 -10.96 -19.58
CA VAL A 148 -8.83 -10.21 -20.81
C VAL A 148 -7.57 -10.71 -21.51
N LEU A 149 -6.49 -10.94 -20.76
CA LEU A 149 -5.23 -11.46 -21.32
C LEU A 149 -5.40 -12.83 -21.97
N LEU A 150 -6.15 -13.75 -21.34
CA LEU A 150 -6.47 -15.05 -21.93
C LEU A 150 -7.29 -14.91 -23.21
N CYS A 151 -8.27 -14.01 -23.25
CA CYS A 151 -9.03 -13.73 -24.47
C CYS A 151 -8.14 -13.24 -25.62
N LEU A 152 -7.16 -12.39 -25.30
CA LEU A 152 -6.23 -11.82 -26.28
C LEU A 152 -5.08 -12.72 -26.68
N CYS A 153 -4.68 -13.68 -25.85
CA CYS A 153 -3.38 -14.35 -26.03
C CYS A 153 -3.43 -15.87 -25.87
N ALA A 154 -4.49 -16.45 -25.31
CA ALA A 154 -4.56 -17.90 -25.20
C ALA A 154 -4.76 -18.54 -26.59
N GLY A 155 -4.01 -19.61 -26.86
CA GLY A 155 -4.09 -20.36 -28.11
C GLY A 155 -5.40 -21.11 -28.32
N GLU A 156 -5.60 -21.58 -29.54
CA GLU A 156 -6.61 -22.55 -29.94
C GLU A 156 -5.89 -23.82 -30.47
N ALA A 157 -6.53 -25.00 -30.45
CA ALA A 157 -5.88 -26.31 -30.59
C ALA A 157 -5.01 -26.49 -31.84
N THR A 158 -5.31 -25.76 -32.90
CA THR A 158 -4.68 -25.88 -34.21
C THR A 158 -3.75 -24.72 -34.55
N ASP A 159 -3.53 -23.78 -33.63
CA ASP A 159 -2.70 -22.61 -33.89
C ASP A 159 -1.24 -22.86 -33.45
N THR A 160 -0.38 -23.17 -34.42
CA THR A 160 1.08 -23.23 -34.20
C THR A 160 1.65 -21.89 -33.69
N GLY A 161 0.88 -20.81 -33.80
CA GLY A 161 1.17 -19.48 -33.26
C GLY A 161 0.37 -19.08 -32.01
N ALA A 162 -0.01 -20.05 -31.17
CA ALA A 162 -0.68 -19.81 -29.89
C ALA A 162 -0.04 -18.64 -29.10
N GLY A 163 -0.76 -17.53 -28.95
CA GLY A 163 -0.29 -16.34 -28.25
C GLY A 163 0.84 -15.55 -28.92
N GLN A 164 1.38 -15.95 -30.08
CA GLN A 164 2.46 -15.24 -30.75
C GLN A 164 2.07 -13.80 -31.15
N GLY A 165 0.77 -13.55 -31.39
CA GLY A 165 0.26 -12.20 -31.59
C GLY A 165 0.41 -11.27 -30.36
N CYS A 166 0.68 -11.82 -29.18
CA CYS A 166 0.94 -11.05 -27.96
C CYS A 166 2.43 -10.92 -27.64
N CYS A 167 3.21 -11.98 -27.89
CA CYS A 167 4.67 -11.94 -27.81
C CYS A 167 5.31 -13.14 -28.52
N ASP A 168 6.54 -12.98 -29.02
CA ASP A 168 7.22 -14.01 -29.81
C ASP A 168 7.43 -15.34 -29.07
N THR A 169 7.51 -15.30 -27.74
CA THR A 169 7.74 -16.48 -26.87
C THR A 169 6.49 -16.92 -26.10
N CYS A 170 5.32 -16.41 -26.48
CA CYS A 170 4.06 -16.69 -25.81
C CYS A 170 3.46 -18.06 -26.21
N ASN A 171 4.05 -18.78 -27.16
CA ASN A 171 3.61 -20.10 -27.60
C ASN A 171 4.24 -21.27 -26.80
N GLY A 172 4.95 -21.00 -25.70
CA GLY A 172 5.49 -22.02 -24.81
C GLY A 172 4.44 -22.63 -23.87
N GLN A 173 4.77 -23.75 -23.21
CA GLN A 173 3.95 -24.31 -22.13
C GLN A 173 3.75 -23.28 -20.99
N PRO A 174 2.54 -23.13 -20.43
CA PRO A 174 1.32 -23.90 -20.67
C PRO A 174 0.38 -23.30 -21.75
N ASN A 175 0.86 -22.38 -22.60
CA ASN A 175 0.06 -21.71 -23.63
C ASN A 175 0.12 -22.36 -25.03
N ASN A 176 0.88 -23.44 -25.21
CA ASN A 176 1.13 -24.08 -26.51
C ASN A 176 -0.03 -24.99 -27.02
N GLY A 177 -1.26 -24.76 -26.57
CA GLY A 177 -2.43 -25.54 -26.96
C GLY A 177 -3.75 -24.81 -26.65
N ALA A 178 -4.88 -25.44 -26.99
CA ALA A 178 -6.21 -24.85 -26.77
C ALA A 178 -6.45 -24.46 -25.33
N TRP A 179 -7.21 -23.38 -25.14
CA TRP A 179 -7.87 -23.10 -23.87
C TRP A 179 -9.30 -23.62 -23.91
N ASN A 180 -9.49 -24.83 -23.38
CA ASN A 180 -10.78 -25.50 -23.42
C ASN A 180 -11.68 -25.07 -22.26
N GLN A 181 -12.97 -25.29 -22.45
CA GLN A 181 -14.00 -25.11 -21.42
C GLN A 181 -13.62 -25.87 -20.13
N ASN A 182 -13.95 -25.29 -18.97
CA ASN A 182 -13.67 -25.86 -17.65
C ASN A 182 -12.18 -26.14 -17.36
N THR A 183 -11.26 -25.66 -18.20
CA THR A 183 -9.82 -25.79 -17.96
C THR A 183 -9.32 -24.55 -17.22
N ASN A 184 -8.56 -24.77 -16.15
CA ASN A 184 -7.94 -23.69 -15.38
C ASN A 184 -6.92 -22.94 -16.26
N GLY A 185 -7.28 -21.72 -16.66
CA GLY A 185 -6.46 -20.80 -17.43
C GLY A 185 -5.49 -19.97 -16.59
N THR A 186 -5.55 -20.02 -15.25
CA THR A 186 -4.68 -19.20 -14.38
C THR A 186 -3.18 -19.41 -14.68
N PRO A 187 -2.65 -20.65 -14.79
CA PRO A 187 -1.23 -20.86 -15.10
C PRO A 187 -0.81 -20.26 -16.45
N ARG A 188 -1.73 -20.24 -17.41
CA ARG A 188 -1.52 -19.66 -18.74
C ARG A 188 -1.53 -18.14 -18.69
N ALA A 189 -2.45 -17.54 -17.94
CA ALA A 189 -2.49 -16.10 -17.74
C ALA A 189 -1.22 -15.61 -17.06
N GLU A 190 -0.75 -16.30 -16.02
CA GLU A 190 0.49 -15.97 -15.30
C GLU A 190 1.73 -16.12 -16.20
N PHE A 191 1.81 -17.21 -16.97
CA PHE A 191 2.87 -17.39 -17.97
C PHE A 191 2.90 -16.23 -18.98
N LEU A 192 1.74 -15.84 -19.51
CA LEU A 192 1.61 -14.73 -20.46
C LEU A 192 1.96 -13.39 -19.80
N ALA A 193 1.50 -13.14 -18.57
CA ALA A 193 1.77 -11.91 -17.83
C ALA A 193 3.26 -11.77 -17.50
N ALA A 194 3.96 -12.87 -17.24
CA ALA A 194 5.41 -12.88 -17.02
C ALA A 194 6.21 -12.50 -18.29
N LYS A 195 5.59 -12.51 -19.48
CA LYS A 195 6.20 -12.03 -20.73
C LYS A 195 6.04 -10.53 -20.93
N CYS A 196 5.22 -9.85 -20.12
CA CYS A 196 5.07 -8.40 -20.19
C CYS A 196 6.41 -7.71 -19.85
N PRO A 197 6.88 -6.75 -20.66
CA PRO A 197 8.16 -6.13 -20.41
C PRO A 197 8.21 -5.34 -19.09
N PRO A 198 9.30 -5.43 -18.32
CA PRO A 198 9.40 -4.79 -17.00
C PRO A 198 9.31 -3.26 -17.07
N TYR A 199 9.75 -2.65 -18.19
CA TYR A 199 9.66 -1.20 -18.39
C TYR A 199 8.22 -0.68 -18.49
N MET A 200 7.22 -1.56 -18.66
CA MET A 200 5.81 -1.16 -18.64
C MET A 200 5.27 -0.99 -17.21
N VAL A 201 5.98 -1.47 -16.19
CA VAL A 201 5.58 -1.29 -14.79
C VAL A 201 5.82 0.18 -14.41
N PRO A 202 4.78 0.93 -14.02
CA PRO A 202 4.95 2.32 -13.64
C PRO A 202 5.75 2.42 -12.34
N VAL A 203 6.62 3.43 -12.26
CA VAL A 203 7.34 3.77 -11.02
C VAL A 203 6.36 4.18 -9.92
N SER A 204 5.31 4.92 -10.30
CA SER A 204 4.28 5.43 -9.38
C SER A 204 2.89 5.09 -9.90
N PRO A 205 2.18 4.10 -9.32
CA PRO A 205 0.83 3.72 -9.71
C PRO A 205 -0.23 4.70 -9.17
N THR A 206 -0.16 5.96 -9.59
CA THR A 206 -1.09 7.04 -9.19
C THR A 206 -2.41 6.96 -9.93
N ARG A 207 -3.41 7.73 -9.48
CA ARG A 207 -4.68 7.89 -10.22
C ARG A 207 -4.46 8.52 -11.60
N ALA A 208 -3.51 9.45 -11.72
CA ALA A 208 -3.17 10.07 -13.00
C ALA A 208 -2.56 9.05 -13.98
N GLU A 209 -1.64 8.21 -13.51
CA GLU A 209 -1.03 7.14 -14.30
C GLU A 209 -2.08 6.11 -14.74
N LEU A 210 -2.96 5.70 -13.82
CA LEU A 210 -4.06 4.79 -14.13
C LEU A 210 -5.00 5.39 -15.18
N SER A 211 -5.39 6.66 -15.03
CA SER A 211 -6.26 7.36 -15.98
C SER A 211 -5.65 7.39 -17.39
N SER A 212 -4.35 7.69 -17.50
CA SER A 212 -3.63 7.67 -18.77
C SER A 212 -3.64 6.29 -19.42
N ARG A 213 -3.41 5.22 -18.65
CA ARG A 213 -3.45 3.84 -19.15
C ARG A 213 -4.85 3.40 -19.55
N LEU A 214 -5.87 3.79 -18.80
CA LEU A 214 -7.28 3.51 -19.13
C LEU A 214 -7.70 4.25 -20.41
N ALA A 215 -7.25 5.49 -20.61
CA ALA A 215 -7.49 6.23 -21.84
C ALA A 215 -6.83 5.55 -23.05
N ALA A 216 -5.59 5.08 -22.91
CA ALA A 216 -4.91 4.31 -23.97
C ALA A 216 -5.59 2.97 -24.25
N PHE A 217 -6.10 2.30 -23.21
CA PHE A 217 -6.89 1.08 -23.34
C PHE A 217 -8.19 1.35 -24.10
N ALA A 218 -8.95 2.38 -23.70
CA ALA A 218 -10.21 2.75 -24.33
C ALA A 218 -10.00 3.16 -25.79
N ALA A 219 -8.97 3.95 -26.09
CA ALA A 219 -8.63 4.35 -27.45
C ALA A 219 -8.35 3.14 -28.35
N ARG A 220 -7.68 2.10 -27.84
CA ARG A 220 -7.43 0.86 -28.59
C ARG A 220 -8.69 0.00 -28.76
N ALA A 221 -9.52 -0.09 -27.72
CA ALA A 221 -10.77 -0.85 -27.75
C ALA A 221 -11.80 -0.20 -28.69
N ASN A 222 -11.84 1.13 -28.74
CA ASN A 222 -12.78 1.89 -29.55
C ASN A 222 -12.38 1.96 -31.04
N GLN A 223 -11.27 1.34 -31.44
CA GLN A 223 -10.96 1.23 -32.85
C GLN A 223 -11.95 0.30 -33.55
N HIS A 224 -12.49 0.75 -34.67
CA HIS A 224 -13.32 -0.08 -35.51
C HIS A 224 -12.47 -1.15 -36.22
N LYS A 225 -12.83 -2.42 -36.04
CA LYS A 225 -12.11 -3.59 -36.52
C LYS A 225 -12.96 -4.44 -37.47
N GLY A 226 -12.29 -5.37 -38.17
CA GLY A 226 -12.89 -6.21 -39.21
C GLY A 226 -13.18 -5.48 -40.52
N SER A 227 -13.59 -6.26 -41.52
CA SER A 227 -14.15 -5.81 -42.79
C SER A 227 -15.43 -5.01 -42.51
N GLY A 228 -15.58 -3.87 -43.20
CA GLY A 228 -16.72 -2.98 -42.96
C GLY A 228 -16.68 -2.25 -41.61
N LYS A 229 -15.64 -2.43 -40.79
CA LYS A 229 -15.40 -1.64 -39.56
C LYS A 229 -16.54 -1.76 -38.53
N ALA A 230 -17.18 -2.92 -38.48
CA ALA A 230 -18.37 -3.14 -37.66
C ALA A 230 -18.08 -3.63 -36.23
N ALA A 231 -16.87 -4.16 -35.96
CA ALA A 231 -16.47 -4.55 -34.62
C ALA A 231 -15.92 -3.35 -33.84
N THR A 232 -16.77 -2.74 -33.01
CA THR A 232 -16.41 -1.68 -32.05
C THR A 232 -16.18 -2.24 -30.64
N TYR A 233 -15.61 -1.42 -29.75
CA TYR A 233 -15.36 -1.76 -28.33
C TYR A 233 -14.67 -3.11 -28.12
N THR A 234 -13.75 -3.44 -29.03
CA THR A 234 -13.09 -4.74 -29.10
C THR A 234 -11.59 -4.55 -29.06
N MET A 235 -10.92 -5.20 -28.12
CA MET A 235 -9.47 -5.27 -28.04
C MET A 235 -8.95 -6.46 -28.84
N GLY A 236 -7.76 -6.36 -29.44
CA GLY A 236 -7.15 -7.44 -30.21
C GLY A 236 -7.48 -7.41 -31.70
N THR A 237 -7.43 -8.59 -32.33
CA THR A 237 -7.56 -8.76 -33.78
C THR A 237 -8.86 -9.47 -34.12
N VAL A 238 -9.58 -8.95 -35.11
CA VAL A 238 -10.82 -9.51 -35.64
C VAL A 238 -10.61 -9.75 -37.13
N GLY A 239 -10.78 -11.01 -37.57
CA GLY A 239 -10.77 -11.41 -38.97
C GLY A 239 -12.15 -11.26 -39.59
N GLY A 240 -12.19 -11.13 -40.93
CA GLY A 240 -13.44 -10.99 -41.68
C GLY A 240 -14.34 -9.90 -41.11
N THR A 241 -15.64 -10.14 -41.08
CA THR A 241 -16.66 -9.27 -40.46
C THR A 241 -16.70 -9.39 -38.93
N GLY A 242 -16.08 -10.42 -38.35
CA GLY A 242 -16.18 -10.73 -36.93
C GLY A 242 -17.51 -11.36 -36.50
N ALA A 243 -18.27 -11.94 -37.44
CA ALA A 243 -19.59 -12.54 -37.19
C ALA A 243 -19.58 -13.63 -36.11
N ASP A 244 -18.48 -14.36 -35.95
CA ASP A 244 -18.35 -15.47 -34.99
C ASP A 244 -17.75 -15.04 -33.65
N GLY A 245 -17.20 -13.84 -33.57
CA GLY A 245 -16.70 -13.26 -32.32
C GLY A 245 -15.33 -13.76 -31.86
N CYS A 246 -15.07 -13.63 -30.57
CA CYS A 246 -13.76 -13.80 -29.95
C CYS A 246 -13.48 -15.25 -29.55
N THR A 247 -13.27 -16.10 -30.55
CA THR A 247 -13.02 -17.55 -30.38
C THR A 247 -11.56 -17.89 -30.08
N GLY A 248 -10.64 -16.94 -30.20
CA GLY A 248 -9.20 -17.15 -30.04
C GLY A 248 -8.45 -17.58 -31.30
N LYS A 249 -9.17 -17.79 -32.42
CA LYS A 249 -8.61 -18.06 -33.75
C LYS A 249 -8.21 -16.75 -34.45
N VAL A 250 -7.15 -16.81 -35.26
CA VAL A 250 -6.65 -15.70 -36.09
C VAL A 250 -6.44 -16.22 -37.53
N GLY A 251 -6.96 -15.51 -38.53
CA GLY A 251 -6.94 -15.93 -39.95
C GLY A 251 -7.98 -15.20 -40.82
N GLN A 252 -8.11 -15.59 -42.10
CA GLN A 252 -9.09 -15.04 -43.07
C GLN A 252 -10.52 -15.58 -42.87
N THR A 253 -11.02 -15.53 -41.63
CA THR A 253 -12.34 -16.04 -41.21
C THR A 253 -13.01 -15.00 -40.32
N ASP A 254 -14.32 -15.11 -40.08
CA ASP A 254 -15.12 -14.20 -39.25
C ASP A 254 -14.88 -14.31 -37.72
N HIS A 255 -13.72 -14.83 -37.32
CA HIS A 255 -13.29 -15.05 -35.93
C HIS A 255 -12.27 -13.99 -35.47
N GLY A 256 -12.09 -13.88 -34.15
CA GLY A 256 -11.05 -13.03 -33.57
C GLY A 256 -10.33 -13.64 -32.37
N ARG A 257 -9.08 -13.23 -32.23
CA ARG A 257 -8.36 -13.27 -30.95
C ARG A 257 -8.52 -11.90 -30.32
N CYS A 258 -9.60 -11.77 -29.58
CA CYS A 258 -10.10 -10.48 -29.14
C CYS A 258 -10.79 -10.57 -27.78
N ALA A 259 -11.06 -9.40 -27.20
CA ALA A 259 -11.94 -9.24 -26.05
C ALA A 259 -12.95 -8.13 -26.38
N ARG A 260 -14.25 -8.45 -26.38
CA ARG A 260 -15.33 -7.50 -26.66
C ARG A 260 -15.94 -6.99 -25.36
N PHE A 261 -16.09 -5.68 -25.30
CA PHE A 261 -16.66 -4.93 -24.19
C PHE A 261 -17.94 -4.22 -24.65
N SER A 262 -18.73 -3.76 -23.69
CA SER A 262 -19.83 -2.84 -23.99
C SER A 262 -19.30 -1.42 -24.17
N GLU A 263 -20.10 -0.56 -24.80
CA GLU A 263 -19.79 0.87 -24.88
C GLU A 263 -19.61 1.50 -23.49
N ALA A 264 -20.50 1.21 -22.54
CA ALA A 264 -20.43 1.74 -21.19
C ALA A 264 -19.16 1.30 -20.44
N GLN A 265 -18.64 0.10 -20.74
CA GLN A 265 -17.39 -0.40 -20.19
C GLN A 265 -16.16 0.33 -20.75
N ILE A 266 -16.20 0.76 -22.01
CA ILE A 266 -15.05 1.40 -22.68
C ILE A 266 -15.09 2.93 -22.58
N LEU A 267 -16.21 3.54 -22.93
CA LEU A 267 -16.39 4.99 -22.96
C LEU A 267 -16.98 5.54 -21.65
N GLY A 268 -17.66 4.69 -20.88
CA GLY A 268 -18.25 5.06 -19.61
C GLY A 268 -17.35 4.78 -18.40
N GLY A 269 -17.90 5.03 -17.23
CA GLY A 269 -17.36 4.62 -15.92
C GLY A 269 -18.11 3.41 -15.36
N ASP A 270 -18.46 2.43 -16.21
CA ASP A 270 -19.29 1.29 -15.79
C ASP A 270 -18.61 0.50 -14.66
N ALA A 271 -19.24 0.53 -13.48
CA ALA A 271 -18.79 -0.18 -12.29
C ALA A 271 -18.80 -1.71 -12.46
N SER A 272 -19.43 -2.22 -13.54
CA SER A 272 -19.38 -3.64 -13.90
C SER A 272 -17.98 -4.12 -14.26
N LEU A 273 -17.07 -3.23 -14.71
CA LEU A 273 -15.64 -3.54 -14.86
C LEU A 273 -14.96 -3.61 -13.50
N LYS A 274 -15.04 -4.77 -12.86
CA LYS A 274 -14.53 -5.01 -11.51
C LYS A 274 -13.05 -4.69 -11.42
N TRP A 275 -12.24 -5.13 -12.38
CA TRP A 275 -10.80 -4.89 -12.37
C TRP A 275 -10.45 -3.39 -12.41
N ARG A 276 -11.21 -2.57 -13.14
CA ARG A 276 -11.02 -1.11 -13.16
C ARG A 276 -11.30 -0.51 -11.78
N THR A 277 -12.43 -0.88 -11.18
CA THR A 277 -12.80 -0.44 -9.82
C THR A 277 -11.71 -0.79 -8.80
N LYS A 278 -11.14 -2.00 -8.87
CA LYS A 278 -10.05 -2.41 -7.97
C LYS A 278 -8.76 -1.62 -8.21
N LEU A 279 -8.41 -1.32 -9.47
CA LEU A 279 -7.24 -0.48 -9.77
C LEU A 279 -7.41 0.96 -9.27
N GLU A 280 -8.61 1.54 -9.40
CA GLU A 280 -8.91 2.89 -8.89
C GLU A 280 -8.80 2.95 -7.36
N GLN A 281 -9.28 1.91 -6.67
CA GLN A 281 -9.10 1.74 -5.23
C GLN A 281 -7.62 1.56 -4.85
N ALA A 282 -6.86 0.77 -5.63
CA ALA A 282 -5.44 0.54 -5.39
C ALA A 282 -4.62 1.84 -5.54
N ALA A 283 -4.89 2.62 -6.58
CA ALA A 283 -4.24 3.91 -6.82
C ALA A 283 -4.55 4.91 -5.69
N THR A 284 -5.81 4.96 -5.24
CA THR A 284 -6.22 5.78 -4.08
C THR A 284 -5.49 5.37 -2.80
N ALA A 285 -5.39 4.06 -2.53
CA ALA A 285 -4.66 3.54 -1.38
C ALA A 285 -3.15 3.83 -1.47
N TRP A 286 -2.57 3.79 -2.67
CA TRP A 286 -1.16 4.14 -2.89
C TRP A 286 -0.89 5.62 -2.61
N GLU A 287 -1.72 6.53 -3.12
CA GLU A 287 -1.58 7.97 -2.85
C GLU A 287 -1.75 8.27 -1.36
N ALA A 288 -2.75 7.68 -0.70
CA ALA A 288 -2.94 7.82 0.74
C ALA A 288 -1.74 7.32 1.55
N ARG A 289 -1.03 6.28 1.06
CA ARG A 289 0.21 5.79 1.66
C ARG A 289 1.37 6.77 1.48
N GLN A 290 1.51 7.41 0.32
CA GLN A 290 2.53 8.44 0.11
C GLN A 290 2.30 9.66 1.01
N ASP A 291 1.05 10.12 1.12
CA ASP A 291 0.68 11.21 2.02
C ASP A 291 0.98 10.87 3.48
N ALA A 292 0.71 9.62 3.90
CA ALA A 292 1.04 9.14 5.23
C ALA A 292 2.56 9.13 5.48
N LEU A 293 3.37 8.69 4.50
CA LEU A 293 4.83 8.73 4.58
C LEU A 293 5.34 10.16 4.78
N ASN A 294 4.91 11.10 3.95
CA ASN A 294 5.32 12.51 4.05
C ASN A 294 4.96 13.12 5.41
N LYS A 295 3.76 12.82 5.94
CA LYS A 295 3.34 13.27 7.27
C LYS A 295 4.20 12.67 8.37
N LEU A 296 4.54 11.38 8.28
CA LEU A 296 5.37 10.69 9.26
C LEU A 296 6.81 11.20 9.24
N GLU A 297 7.37 11.53 8.08
CA GLU A 297 8.69 12.18 7.95
C GLU A 297 8.70 13.58 8.59
N ALA A 298 7.64 14.37 8.36
CA ALA A 298 7.49 15.67 9.01
C ALA A 298 7.39 15.54 10.55
N VAL A 299 6.67 14.51 11.03
CA VAL A 299 6.59 14.23 12.47
C VAL A 299 7.93 13.76 13.03
N ALA A 300 8.66 12.89 12.32
CA ALA A 300 9.99 12.45 12.72
C ALA A 300 10.96 13.64 12.86
N SER A 301 10.92 14.58 11.92
CA SER A 301 11.70 15.82 11.96
C SER A 301 11.34 16.69 13.18
N LYS A 302 10.04 16.85 13.48
CA LYS A 302 9.59 17.57 14.69
C LYS A 302 10.02 16.89 15.97
N LEU A 303 9.95 15.56 16.04
CA LEU A 303 10.43 14.79 17.20
C LEU A 303 11.94 14.92 17.38
N GLN A 304 12.72 14.95 16.30
CA GLN A 304 14.15 15.22 16.35
C GLN A 304 14.43 16.62 16.89
N LEU A 305 13.69 17.63 16.44
CA LEU A 305 13.80 18.99 16.97
C LEU A 305 13.45 19.04 18.46
N ILE A 306 12.36 18.41 18.89
CA ILE A 306 11.98 18.30 20.31
C ILE A 306 13.11 17.65 21.12
N ASN A 307 13.71 16.59 20.61
CA ASN A 307 14.82 15.90 21.29
C ASN A 307 16.07 16.80 21.39
N THR A 308 16.41 17.53 20.33
CA THR A 308 17.53 18.49 20.33
C THR A 308 17.26 19.66 21.28
N SER A 309 16.04 20.19 21.30
CA SER A 309 15.61 21.23 22.23
C SER A 309 15.65 20.75 23.68
N ALA A 310 15.24 19.51 23.96
CA ALA A 310 15.42 18.93 25.29
C ALA A 310 16.90 18.82 25.64
N ALA A 311 17.73 18.31 24.73
CA ALA A 311 19.17 18.19 24.97
C ALA A 311 19.83 19.55 25.23
N SER A 312 19.43 20.62 24.54
CA SER A 312 20.02 21.95 24.77
C SER A 312 19.76 22.46 26.18
N LEU A 313 18.59 22.18 26.77
CA LEU A 313 18.26 22.55 28.15
C LEU A 313 19.21 21.97 29.20
N LEU A 314 19.81 20.79 28.94
CA LEU A 314 20.86 20.26 29.80
C LEU A 314 22.11 21.17 29.82
N TYR A 315 22.46 21.75 28.68
CA TYR A 315 23.73 22.44 28.48
C TYR A 315 23.64 23.96 28.68
N THR A 316 22.53 24.61 28.32
CA THR A 316 22.36 26.07 28.49
C THR A 316 22.28 26.49 29.97
N GLU A 317 21.63 25.71 30.82
CA GLU A 317 21.60 26.03 32.25
C GLU A 317 22.88 25.64 32.99
N SER A 318 23.61 24.62 32.53
CA SER A 318 24.93 24.31 33.09
C SER A 318 25.88 25.50 32.96
N ALA A 319 25.76 26.30 31.89
CA ALA A 319 26.51 27.54 31.71
C ALA A 319 26.02 28.69 32.62
N HIS A 320 24.70 28.85 32.83
CA HIS A 320 24.17 29.88 33.73
C HIS A 320 24.47 29.57 35.21
N ILE A 321 24.43 28.30 35.63
CA ILE A 321 24.80 27.89 37.00
C ILE A 321 26.31 28.07 37.22
N ALA A 322 27.15 27.79 36.22
CA ALA A 322 28.59 28.05 36.29
C ALA A 322 28.93 29.55 36.39
N GLN A 323 28.10 30.43 35.82
CA GLN A 323 28.26 31.88 35.91
C GLN A 323 27.72 32.49 37.22
N GLN A 324 26.88 31.77 37.97
CA GLN A 324 26.31 32.21 39.25
C GLN A 324 27.11 31.74 40.48
N GLN A 325 28.19 30.97 40.31
CA GLN A 325 29.11 30.71 41.42
C GLN A 325 29.85 32.00 41.80
N PRO A 326 29.80 32.46 43.07
CA PRO A 326 30.55 33.63 43.49
C PRO A 326 32.05 33.34 43.38
N LYS A 327 32.78 34.24 42.70
CA LYS A 327 34.24 34.31 42.80
C LYS A 327 34.60 34.68 44.24
N THR A 328 34.81 33.68 45.10
CA THR A 328 35.48 33.86 46.40
C THR A 328 36.98 34.04 46.13
N GLY A 329 37.35 35.27 45.75
CA GLY A 329 38.72 35.76 45.82
C GLY A 329 38.96 36.36 47.20
N THR A 330 39.59 35.58 48.07
CA THR A 330 40.04 35.96 49.41
C THR A 330 40.93 37.21 49.35
N GLN A 331 40.52 38.29 49.99
CA GLN A 331 41.44 39.34 50.43
C GLN A 331 42.28 38.78 51.57
N THR A 332 43.61 38.88 51.45
CA THR A 332 44.51 38.76 52.59
C THR A 332 45.41 39.97 52.58
N GLN A 333 45.18 40.86 53.53
CA GLN A 333 46.13 41.90 53.94
C GLN A 333 47.22 41.23 54.78
N ALA A 334 48.47 41.51 54.45
CA ALA A 334 49.59 41.68 55.36
C ALA A 334 50.58 42.64 54.70
#